data_AF-A0A4Q5JA10-F1
#
_entry.id   AF-A0A4Q5JA10-F1
#
_cell.length_a   1.000
_cell.length_b   1.000
_cell.length_c   1.000
_cell.angle_alpha   90.00
_cell.angle_beta   90.00
_cell.angle_gamma   90.00
#
_symmetry.space_group_name_H-M   'P 1'
#
loop_
_entity.id
_entity.type
_entity.pdbx_description
1 polymer ?
#
loop_
_entity_poly.entity_id
_entity_poly.type
_entity_poly.pdbx_seq_one_letter_code
_entity_poly.pdbx_strand_id
1 'polypeptide(L)'
;MDESRSGSGRIRRAAVWGLAVLTGVLPLLVAPAWAALPATPVPTLVKTMRTSPFPGSDVSMRDHEGLVHVARDNAVWLVDDDGRSIYEVDATTGQLRRRIRGSVIAATPQLGGAQTAGLTRTDDLQAVAYDRARDVLYVFSGRCCAPELQPTAYRLTRSGGRLELDSWQPLPPQVQVAAAAWDPADGQLYIGADSSLYSYSYATNTLGPAFGVGVNNIYGLGFTPDGRDLFVTSPPARITRVDFPSRTVVPGWTLDLSSQGVLDARGAEVVDDRLWISDGYDARAAGDPLAHAVFIFSLDGSTTPPTGPSPTPPPPTDQPRGKNLVANNGFEKSLKGWDSGPKSDLDRVKGGHSGKRAARVERTKGKGKIQLKDVPGWVTTTATGTYTATMWVRSTDTKSTLKLRLRELQSGKTLATKVSPVKLTKKWSKVSVALKITRPGATALQVSATVKGAAKGKSFDADDVSLVLG
;
A
#
# COMPACT_ATOMS: atom_id res chain seq x y z
N MET A 1 78.39 17.30 53.21
CA MET A 1 77.72 18.38 52.46
C MET A 1 77.08 17.70 51.28
N ASP A 2 75.87 17.18 51.48
CA ASP A 2 74.60 17.84 51.11
C ASP A 2 74.56 18.13 49.60
N GLU A 3 73.56 17.74 48.81
CA GLU A 3 72.15 17.45 49.10
C GLU A 3 71.51 16.82 47.85
N SER A 4 70.60 15.85 48.05
CA SER A 4 69.33 15.65 47.30
C SER A 4 69.37 15.30 45.78
N ARG A 5 68.50 14.48 45.17
CA ARG A 5 67.17 14.00 45.56
C ARG A 5 66.74 12.85 44.62
N SER A 6 66.20 11.78 45.24
CA SER A 6 64.98 11.02 44.90
C SER A 6 64.85 10.38 43.50
N GLY A 7 64.63 9.08 43.31
CA GLY A 7 64.03 8.08 44.21
C GLY A 7 62.84 7.42 43.51
N SER A 8 63.07 6.20 43.02
CA SER A 8 62.05 5.30 42.45
C SER A 8 60.91 5.00 43.44
N GLY A 9 59.70 4.68 42.96
CA GLY A 9 58.77 3.90 43.78
C GLY A 9 57.30 4.03 43.43
N ARG A 10 56.73 2.95 42.93
CA ARG A 10 55.30 2.73 42.61
C ARG A 10 54.39 3.02 43.80
N ILE A 11 53.25 3.67 43.54
CA ILE A 11 52.02 3.49 44.34
C ILE A 11 50.90 3.08 43.39
N ARG A 12 50.48 1.82 43.53
CA ARG A 12 49.22 1.29 42.98
C ARG A 12 48.07 1.98 43.71
N ARG A 13 47.16 2.65 43.00
CA ARG A 13 45.84 2.98 43.52
C ARG A 13 44.80 2.25 42.68
N ALA A 14 44.13 1.30 43.32
CA ALA A 14 42.90 0.70 42.87
C ALA A 14 41.84 1.80 42.76
N ALA A 15 41.22 1.94 41.59
CA ALA A 15 39.99 2.71 41.42
C ALA A 15 38.83 1.71 41.34
N VAL A 16 38.00 1.80 42.37
CA VAL A 16 36.80 1.01 42.60
C VAL A 16 35.75 1.33 41.55
N TRP A 17 35.00 0.28 41.22
CA TRP A 17 33.80 0.19 40.40
C TRP A 17 32.86 1.40 40.47
N GLY A 18 32.47 1.88 39.29
CA GLY A 18 31.37 2.82 39.08
C GLY A 18 30.73 2.57 37.72
N LEU A 19 30.20 1.37 37.51
CA LEU A 19 29.39 1.05 36.34
C LEU A 19 28.02 1.71 36.51
N ALA A 20 27.91 2.98 36.10
CA ALA A 20 26.61 3.62 35.94
C ALA A 20 25.93 3.03 34.70
N VAL A 21 25.20 1.93 34.90
CA VAL A 21 24.21 1.42 33.95
C VAL A 21 23.08 2.44 33.90
N LEU A 22 23.21 3.46 33.05
CA LEU A 22 22.04 4.23 32.63
C LEU A 22 21.29 3.37 31.62
N THR A 23 20.33 2.60 32.14
CA THR A 23 19.21 2.02 31.37
C THR A 23 18.33 3.15 30.85
N GLY A 24 18.84 3.89 29.86
CA GLY A 24 18.05 4.78 29.05
C GLY A 24 17.18 3.95 28.12
N VAL A 25 16.01 3.52 28.60
CA VAL A 25 14.94 2.97 27.79
C VAL A 25 14.46 4.08 26.85
N LEU A 26 15.09 4.19 25.68
CA LEU A 26 14.47 4.91 24.58
C LEU A 26 13.22 4.11 24.17
N PRO A 27 12.04 4.73 24.07
CA PRO A 27 10.91 4.06 23.44
C PRO A 27 11.33 3.80 21.98
N LEU A 28 11.54 2.53 21.66
CA LEU A 28 11.43 2.06 20.29
C LEU A 28 10.03 2.48 19.85
N LEU A 29 9.94 3.49 18.99
CA LEU A 29 8.77 3.66 18.13
C LEU A 29 8.80 2.50 17.15
N VAL A 30 8.39 1.34 17.64
CA VAL A 30 7.94 0.21 16.83
C VAL A 30 6.76 0.80 16.06
N ALA A 31 6.89 0.94 14.73
CA ALA A 31 5.69 1.06 13.90
C ALA A 31 4.78 -0.07 14.38
N PRO A 32 3.51 0.19 14.77
CA PRO A 32 2.69 -0.84 15.39
C PRO A 32 2.80 -2.07 14.51
N ALA A 33 3.47 -3.10 15.05
CA ALA A 33 3.45 -4.38 14.40
C ALA A 33 1.97 -4.70 14.31
N TRP A 34 1.50 -5.03 13.12
CA TRP A 34 0.26 -5.80 13.03
C TRP A 34 0.32 -6.85 14.11
N ALA A 35 -0.73 -6.92 14.94
CA ALA A 35 -0.77 -7.94 15.97
C ALA A 35 -0.53 -9.26 15.25
N ALA A 36 0.49 -10.01 15.69
CA ALA A 36 0.80 -11.26 15.04
C ALA A 36 -0.48 -12.10 15.07
N LEU A 37 -0.94 -12.53 13.89
CA LEU A 37 -2.12 -13.38 13.79
C LEU A 37 -1.95 -14.56 14.75
N PRO A 38 -3.00 -14.94 15.50
CA PRO A 38 -2.88 -15.93 16.55
C PRO A 38 -2.40 -17.28 15.99
N ALA A 39 -1.56 -17.98 16.74
CA ALA A 39 -1.10 -19.31 16.32
C ALA A 39 -2.28 -20.30 16.22
N THR A 40 -3.27 -20.14 17.09
CA THR A 40 -4.53 -20.91 17.09
C THR A 40 -5.68 -19.92 16.99
N PRO A 41 -6.25 -19.69 15.80
CA PRO A 41 -7.34 -18.76 15.63
C PRO A 41 -8.64 -19.29 16.26
N VAL A 42 -9.38 -18.39 16.89
CA VAL A 42 -10.74 -18.63 17.37
C VAL A 42 -11.62 -17.56 16.75
N PRO A 43 -12.26 -17.84 15.59
CA PRO A 43 -13.12 -16.87 14.93
C PRO A 43 -14.36 -16.62 15.80
N THR A 44 -14.50 -15.40 16.30
CA THR A 44 -15.67 -14.98 17.08
C THR A 44 -16.38 -13.87 16.35
N LEU A 45 -17.67 -14.06 16.07
CA LEU A 45 -18.48 -13.03 15.42
C LEU A 45 -18.58 -11.80 16.33
N VAL A 46 -18.16 -10.64 15.80
CA VAL A 46 -18.26 -9.37 16.52
C VAL A 46 -19.46 -8.56 16.06
N LYS A 47 -19.70 -8.50 14.76
CA LYS A 47 -20.76 -7.70 14.17
C LYS A 47 -21.14 -8.25 12.79
N THR A 48 -22.39 -8.04 12.40
CA THR A 48 -22.82 -8.15 11.01
C THR A 48 -23.14 -6.76 10.45
N MET A 49 -22.79 -6.55 9.18
CA MET A 49 -23.23 -5.41 8.39
C MET A 49 -24.37 -5.87 7.50
N ARG A 50 -25.57 -5.39 7.80
CA ARG A 50 -26.77 -5.69 7.03
C ARG A 50 -26.70 -5.05 5.65
N THR A 51 -27.06 -5.80 4.62
CA THR A 51 -27.13 -5.35 3.22
C THR A 51 -28.52 -5.53 2.61
N SER A 52 -29.45 -6.19 3.32
CA SER A 52 -30.79 -6.54 2.84
C SER A 52 -31.92 -6.11 3.80
N PRO A 53 -32.45 -4.88 3.68
CA PRO A 53 -31.84 -3.77 2.97
C PRO A 53 -30.71 -3.12 3.78
N PHE A 54 -29.93 -2.27 3.12
CA PHE A 54 -28.95 -1.43 3.81
C PHE A 54 -29.63 -0.55 4.88
N PRO A 55 -28.99 -0.33 6.04
CA PRO A 55 -29.48 0.58 7.07
C PRO A 55 -29.91 1.95 6.52
N GLY A 56 -31.15 2.34 6.82
CA GLY A 56 -31.70 3.64 6.39
C GLY A 56 -32.09 3.72 4.91
N SER A 57 -32.16 2.59 4.20
CA SER A 57 -32.46 2.49 2.77
C SER A 57 -33.50 1.40 2.50
N ASP A 58 -34.16 1.46 1.34
CA ASP A 58 -35.00 0.39 0.77
C ASP A 58 -34.23 -0.51 -0.22
N VAL A 59 -32.95 -0.21 -0.45
CA VAL A 59 -32.08 -0.95 -1.36
C VAL A 59 -31.50 -2.18 -0.65
N SER A 60 -31.63 -3.34 -1.29
CA SER A 60 -31.00 -4.60 -0.87
C SER A 60 -30.00 -5.10 -1.92
N MET A 61 -28.95 -5.78 -1.45
CA MET A 61 -28.17 -6.69 -2.30
C MET A 61 -29.00 -7.92 -2.67
N ARG A 62 -28.65 -8.58 -3.77
CA ARG A 62 -29.34 -9.79 -4.23
C ARG A 62 -28.44 -11.02 -4.28
N ASP A 63 -27.15 -10.80 -4.50
CA ASP A 63 -26.09 -11.78 -4.36
C ASP A 63 -24.83 -11.01 -3.96
N HIS A 64 -23.94 -11.59 -3.16
CA HIS A 64 -22.76 -10.88 -2.66
C HIS A 64 -21.48 -11.66 -2.90
N GLU A 65 -20.81 -11.28 -3.98
CA GLU A 65 -19.67 -12.04 -4.49
C GLU A 65 -18.32 -11.46 -4.09
N GLY A 66 -18.22 -10.14 -3.89
CA GLY A 66 -16.94 -9.51 -3.58
C GLY A 66 -17.07 -8.37 -2.59
N LEU A 67 -16.06 -8.24 -1.71
CA LEU A 67 -15.92 -7.11 -0.80
C LEU A 67 -14.47 -6.61 -0.75
N VAL A 68 -14.29 -5.29 -0.58
CA VAL A 68 -12.98 -4.71 -0.26
C VAL A 68 -13.13 -3.44 0.58
N HIS A 69 -12.17 -3.16 1.45
CA HIS A 69 -12.15 -1.94 2.24
C HIS A 69 -11.26 -0.85 1.61
N VAL A 70 -11.83 0.34 1.45
CA VAL A 70 -11.15 1.55 0.99
C VAL A 70 -10.98 2.49 2.18
N ALA A 71 -9.87 2.30 2.91
CA ALA A 71 -9.57 3.05 4.13
C ALA A 71 -9.56 4.57 3.94
N ARG A 72 -9.20 5.06 2.74
CA ARG A 72 -9.18 6.50 2.42
C ARG A 72 -10.54 7.16 2.62
N ASP A 73 -11.61 6.44 2.32
CA ASP A 73 -12.98 6.96 2.37
C ASP A 73 -13.76 6.39 3.57
N ASN A 74 -13.13 5.54 4.39
CA ASN A 74 -13.79 4.71 5.41
C ASN A 74 -15.02 4.00 4.82
N ALA A 75 -14.82 3.37 3.66
CA ALA A 75 -15.87 2.77 2.87
C ALA A 75 -15.55 1.31 2.55
N VAL A 76 -16.57 0.46 2.54
CA VAL A 76 -16.51 -0.89 1.98
C VAL A 76 -17.20 -0.88 0.63
N TRP A 77 -16.55 -1.48 -0.35
CA TRP A 77 -17.08 -1.66 -1.68
C TRP A 77 -17.53 -3.09 -1.87
N LEU A 78 -18.79 -3.27 -2.25
CA LEU A 78 -19.44 -4.58 -2.40
C LEU A 78 -19.84 -4.80 -3.86
N VAL A 79 -19.74 -6.04 -4.32
CA VAL A 79 -20.10 -6.47 -5.67
C VAL A 79 -21.25 -7.46 -5.60
N ASP A 80 -22.25 -7.25 -6.48
CA ASP A 80 -23.51 -7.98 -6.50
C ASP A 80 -23.85 -8.40 -7.92
N ASP A 81 -23.88 -9.71 -8.12
CA ASP A 81 -24.11 -10.33 -9.41
C ASP A 81 -25.57 -10.19 -9.86
N ASP A 82 -26.50 -10.81 -9.13
CA ASP A 82 -27.93 -10.79 -9.44
C ASP A 82 -28.56 -9.38 -9.36
N GLY A 83 -28.00 -8.51 -8.52
CA GLY A 83 -28.36 -7.09 -8.46
C GLY A 83 -27.63 -6.23 -9.47
N ARG A 84 -26.64 -6.78 -10.18
CA ARG A 84 -25.85 -6.17 -11.26
C ARG A 84 -25.31 -4.81 -10.86
N SER A 85 -24.73 -4.74 -9.67
CA SER A 85 -24.44 -3.47 -9.02
C SER A 85 -23.15 -3.52 -8.22
N ILE A 86 -22.56 -2.34 -8.06
CA ILE A 86 -21.46 -2.11 -7.13
C ILE A 86 -21.96 -1.12 -6.07
N TYR A 87 -21.74 -1.40 -4.80
CA TYR A 87 -22.17 -0.56 -3.69
C TYR A 87 -20.98 0.02 -2.95
N GLU A 88 -21.05 1.32 -2.65
CA GLU A 88 -20.17 1.98 -1.69
C GLU A 88 -20.95 2.13 -0.38
N VAL A 89 -20.41 1.58 0.69
CA VAL A 89 -21.06 1.49 2.00
C VAL A 89 -20.14 2.11 3.05
N ASP A 90 -20.70 2.86 3.99
CA ASP A 90 -19.94 3.38 5.13
C ASP A 90 -19.45 2.23 6.02
N ALA A 91 -18.14 2.10 6.22
CA ALA A 91 -17.57 0.93 6.91
C ALA A 91 -17.96 0.87 8.40
N THR A 92 -18.26 2.01 9.02
CA THR A 92 -18.60 2.06 10.46
C THR A 92 -20.07 1.75 10.69
N THR A 93 -20.94 2.42 9.94
CA THR A 93 -22.40 2.40 10.14
C THR A 93 -23.10 1.32 9.31
N GLY A 94 -22.50 0.89 8.20
CA GLY A 94 -23.13 0.01 7.22
C GLY A 94 -24.13 0.71 6.31
N GLN A 95 -24.28 2.03 6.41
CA GLN A 95 -25.23 2.77 5.57
C GLN A 95 -24.75 2.82 4.11
N LEU A 96 -25.70 2.64 3.18
CA LEU A 96 -25.44 2.80 1.76
C LEU A 96 -25.11 4.25 1.45
N ARG A 97 -23.93 4.50 0.87
CA ARG A 97 -23.55 5.84 0.36
C ARG A 97 -23.91 5.99 -1.11
N ARG A 98 -23.67 4.95 -1.89
CA ARG A 98 -23.86 4.99 -3.34
C ARG A 98 -24.07 3.59 -3.91
N ARG A 99 -24.92 3.50 -4.93
CA ARG A 99 -25.05 2.34 -5.81
C ARG A 99 -24.67 2.73 -7.23
N ILE A 100 -23.71 2.01 -7.81
CA ILE A 100 -23.42 2.03 -9.24
C ILE A 100 -24.24 0.91 -9.88
N ARG A 101 -25.24 1.30 -10.67
CA ARG A 101 -26.17 0.36 -11.31
C ARG A 101 -25.56 -0.24 -12.57
N GLY A 102 -26.05 -1.42 -12.96
CA GLY A 102 -25.61 -2.13 -14.17
C GLY A 102 -25.64 -1.28 -15.44
N SER A 103 -26.59 -0.36 -15.58
CA SER A 103 -26.62 0.57 -16.73
C SER A 103 -25.39 1.48 -16.82
N VAL A 104 -24.84 1.91 -15.69
CA VAL A 104 -23.61 2.72 -15.63
C VAL A 104 -22.40 1.84 -15.93
N ILE A 105 -22.36 0.63 -15.36
CA ILE A 105 -21.30 -0.35 -15.61
C ILE A 105 -21.25 -0.69 -17.10
N ALA A 106 -22.39 -1.00 -17.71
CA ALA A 106 -22.52 -1.29 -19.14
C ALA A 106 -22.10 -0.09 -20.02
N ALA A 107 -22.36 1.14 -19.61
CA ALA A 107 -21.96 2.34 -20.37
C ALA A 107 -20.47 2.68 -20.24
N THR A 108 -19.71 1.97 -19.40
CA THR A 108 -18.28 2.23 -19.19
C THR A 108 -17.49 2.10 -20.51
N PRO A 109 -16.59 3.04 -20.82
CA PRO A 109 -15.75 2.95 -22.02
C PRO A 109 -14.79 1.75 -21.98
N GLN A 110 -14.57 1.12 -23.12
CA GLN A 110 -13.53 0.11 -23.27
C GLN A 110 -12.15 0.79 -23.37
N LEU A 111 -11.15 0.32 -22.62
CA LEU A 111 -9.79 0.89 -22.67
C LEU A 111 -9.04 0.50 -23.96
N GLY A 112 -9.22 -0.74 -24.44
CA GLY A 112 -8.57 -1.23 -25.65
C GLY A 112 -9.03 -2.63 -26.09
N GLY A 113 -8.63 -3.02 -27.30
CA GLY A 113 -9.02 -4.27 -27.96
C GLY A 113 -10.28 -4.14 -28.84
N ALA A 114 -10.54 -5.16 -29.66
CA ALA A 114 -11.76 -5.30 -30.46
C ALA A 114 -12.62 -6.49 -30.00
N GLN A 115 -12.13 -7.23 -29.00
CA GLN A 115 -12.80 -8.38 -28.44
C GLN A 115 -14.06 -7.96 -27.71
N THR A 116 -15.13 -8.71 -27.93
CA THR A 116 -16.42 -8.54 -27.27
C THR A 116 -16.42 -9.24 -25.93
N ALA A 117 -16.86 -8.54 -24.89
CA ALA A 117 -17.34 -9.14 -23.64
C ALA A 117 -18.87 -9.10 -23.60
N GLY A 118 -19.49 -9.79 -22.64
CA GLY A 118 -20.94 -9.99 -22.52
C GLY A 118 -21.83 -8.79 -22.90
N LEU A 119 -23.06 -9.05 -23.34
CA LEU A 119 -23.96 -8.02 -23.88
C LEU A 119 -24.17 -6.82 -22.93
N THR A 120 -24.30 -7.08 -21.63
CA THR A 120 -24.38 -6.03 -20.60
C THR A 120 -23.10 -5.90 -19.79
N ARG A 121 -22.22 -6.90 -19.86
CA ARG A 121 -20.98 -7.05 -19.07
C ARG A 121 -21.20 -7.03 -17.55
N THR A 122 -22.44 -7.20 -17.10
CA THR A 122 -22.84 -7.16 -15.68
C THR A 122 -23.46 -8.47 -15.19
N ASP A 123 -23.48 -9.49 -16.04
CA ASP A 123 -24.27 -10.71 -15.85
C ASP A 123 -23.58 -11.79 -15.00
N ASP A 124 -22.37 -11.54 -14.49
CA ASP A 124 -21.63 -12.46 -13.60
C ASP A 124 -20.59 -11.67 -12.80
N LEU A 125 -20.98 -10.65 -12.02
CA LEU A 125 -20.02 -9.82 -11.25
C LEU A 125 -19.50 -10.58 -10.01
N GLN A 126 -18.21 -10.93 -9.99
CA GLN A 126 -17.69 -11.97 -9.10
C GLN A 126 -16.67 -11.48 -8.07
N ALA A 127 -15.90 -10.43 -8.36
CA ALA A 127 -14.80 -10.06 -7.47
C ALA A 127 -14.45 -8.58 -7.50
N VAL A 128 -13.80 -8.13 -6.43
CA VAL A 128 -13.26 -6.77 -6.31
C VAL A 128 -11.90 -6.78 -5.63
N ALA A 129 -11.01 -5.91 -6.09
CA ALA A 129 -9.69 -5.70 -5.48
C ALA A 129 -9.35 -4.22 -5.45
N TYR A 130 -8.62 -3.78 -4.43
CA TYR A 130 -8.23 -2.38 -4.27
C TYR A 130 -6.71 -2.20 -4.22
N ASP A 131 -6.16 -1.59 -5.27
CA ASP A 131 -4.79 -1.08 -5.27
C ASP A 131 -4.73 0.19 -4.43
N ARG A 132 -4.45 0.00 -3.14
CA ARG A 132 -4.30 1.09 -2.17
C ARG A 132 -3.17 2.08 -2.51
N ALA A 133 -2.16 1.64 -3.26
CA ALA A 133 -1.01 2.48 -3.59
C ALA A 133 -1.34 3.47 -4.72
N ARG A 134 -2.18 3.04 -5.67
CA ARG A 134 -2.62 3.86 -6.81
C ARG A 134 -4.03 4.44 -6.63
N ASP A 135 -4.75 4.02 -5.60
CA ASP A 135 -6.14 4.42 -5.36
C ASP A 135 -7.04 4.03 -6.54
N VAL A 136 -6.91 2.76 -6.92
CA VAL A 136 -7.60 2.16 -8.05
C VAL A 136 -8.34 0.93 -7.56
N LEU A 137 -9.62 0.84 -7.88
CA LEU A 137 -10.44 -0.32 -7.57
C LEU A 137 -10.72 -1.09 -8.86
N TYR A 138 -10.56 -2.40 -8.80
CA TYR A 138 -10.82 -3.30 -9.92
C TYR A 138 -12.02 -4.16 -9.58
N VAL A 139 -12.97 -4.27 -10.50
CA VAL A 139 -14.11 -5.18 -10.38
C VAL A 139 -14.02 -6.17 -11.52
N PHE A 140 -14.32 -7.43 -11.25
CA PHE A 140 -14.25 -8.49 -12.22
C PHE A 140 -15.60 -9.14 -12.40
N SER A 141 -15.92 -9.49 -13.63
CA SER A 141 -16.94 -10.48 -13.91
C SER A 141 -16.29 -11.84 -14.16
N GLY A 142 -17.01 -12.92 -13.87
CA GLY A 142 -16.71 -14.26 -14.38
C GLY A 142 -17.29 -14.44 -15.80
N ARG A 143 -17.29 -15.69 -16.28
CA ARG A 143 -17.94 -16.02 -17.54
C ARG A 143 -19.45 -16.13 -17.31
N CYS A 144 -20.17 -15.17 -17.87
CA CYS A 144 -21.62 -15.23 -17.94
C CYS A 144 -22.08 -15.91 -19.23
N CYS A 145 -23.13 -16.72 -19.10
CA CYS A 145 -24.00 -17.22 -20.17
C CYS A 145 -23.31 -17.93 -21.35
N ALA A 146 -22.99 -17.22 -22.43
CA ALA A 146 -22.54 -17.83 -23.67
C ALA A 146 -21.01 -17.98 -23.71
N PRO A 147 -20.46 -19.14 -24.14
CA PRO A 147 -19.03 -19.44 -24.06
C PRO A 147 -18.13 -18.52 -24.91
N GLU A 148 -18.69 -17.82 -25.89
CA GLU A 148 -18.01 -16.82 -26.70
C GLU A 148 -17.83 -15.47 -25.99
N LEU A 149 -18.56 -15.23 -24.89
CA LEU A 149 -18.50 -13.99 -24.13
C LEU A 149 -17.38 -14.05 -23.10
N GLN A 150 -16.43 -13.13 -23.24
CA GLN A 150 -15.32 -13.01 -22.32
C GLN A 150 -15.77 -12.37 -20.99
N PRO A 151 -15.17 -12.79 -19.86
CA PRO A 151 -15.28 -12.06 -18.60
C PRO A 151 -14.73 -10.64 -18.76
N THR A 152 -14.97 -9.78 -17.78
CA THR A 152 -14.53 -8.38 -17.83
C THR A 152 -13.73 -8.00 -16.60
N ALA A 153 -12.73 -7.15 -16.81
CA ALA A 153 -12.12 -6.38 -15.75
C ALA A 153 -12.52 -4.92 -15.93
N TYR A 154 -13.06 -4.32 -14.89
CA TYR A 154 -13.33 -2.91 -14.76
C TYR A 154 -12.25 -2.24 -13.94
N ARG A 155 -12.02 -0.96 -14.23
CA ARG A 155 -11.18 -0.08 -13.43
C ARG A 155 -12.00 1.13 -12.99
N LEU A 156 -11.99 1.38 -11.69
CA LEU A 156 -12.44 2.62 -11.09
C LEU A 156 -11.22 3.44 -10.66
N THR A 157 -11.21 4.72 -11.01
CA THR A 157 -10.16 5.66 -10.62
C THR A 157 -10.76 6.87 -9.93
N ARG A 158 -9.96 7.59 -9.15
CA ARG A 158 -10.46 8.74 -8.40
C ARG A 158 -10.67 9.94 -9.32
N SER A 159 -11.92 10.38 -9.45
CA SER A 159 -12.32 11.61 -10.13
C SER A 159 -13.22 12.42 -9.21
N GLY A 160 -13.01 13.74 -9.14
CA GLY A 160 -13.82 14.61 -8.26
C GLY A 160 -13.79 14.22 -6.78
N GLY A 161 -12.73 13.53 -6.33
CA GLY A 161 -12.58 13.05 -4.95
C GLY A 161 -13.24 11.70 -4.65
N ARG A 162 -13.88 11.04 -5.62
CA ARG A 162 -14.55 9.74 -5.45
C ARG A 162 -14.04 8.72 -6.46
N LEU A 163 -14.11 7.43 -6.14
CA LEU A 163 -13.86 6.38 -7.12
C LEU A 163 -15.01 6.33 -8.13
N GLU A 164 -14.67 6.45 -9.41
CA GLU A 164 -15.60 6.46 -10.53
C GLU A 164 -15.17 5.40 -11.55
N LEU A 165 -16.13 4.76 -12.20
CA LEU A 165 -15.86 3.89 -13.34
C LEU A 165 -15.14 4.69 -14.43
N ASP A 166 -13.95 4.19 -14.79
CA ASP A 166 -13.09 4.82 -15.77
C ASP A 166 -13.07 4.01 -17.07
N SER A 167 -12.82 2.70 -16.96
CA SER A 167 -12.73 1.85 -18.14
C SER A 167 -13.02 0.38 -17.84
N TRP A 168 -13.19 -0.41 -18.90
CA TRP A 168 -13.18 -1.87 -18.83
C TRP A 168 -12.36 -2.49 -19.97
N GLN A 169 -12.06 -3.77 -19.84
CA GLN A 169 -11.48 -4.59 -20.90
C GLN A 169 -11.86 -6.08 -20.74
N PRO A 170 -11.92 -6.84 -21.85
CA PRO A 170 -12.27 -8.26 -21.80
C PRO A 170 -11.10 -9.08 -21.26
N LEU A 171 -11.36 -9.97 -20.31
CA LEU A 171 -10.38 -10.91 -19.80
C LEU A 171 -10.17 -12.07 -20.79
N PRO A 172 -8.97 -12.70 -20.78
CA PRO A 172 -8.71 -13.85 -21.63
C PRO A 172 -9.74 -14.97 -21.44
N PRO A 173 -10.13 -15.65 -22.55
CA PRO A 173 -10.81 -16.92 -22.63
C PRO A 173 -11.01 -17.67 -21.35
N GLN A 174 -9.85 -18.10 -20.87
CA GLN A 174 -9.62 -19.32 -20.12
C GLN A 174 -9.96 -19.21 -18.63
N VAL A 175 -10.32 -18.03 -18.12
CA VAL A 175 -10.45 -17.81 -16.67
C VAL A 175 -11.91 -17.59 -16.26
N GLN A 176 -12.38 -18.41 -15.33
CA GLN A 176 -13.59 -18.15 -14.54
C GLN A 176 -13.17 -17.39 -13.29
N VAL A 177 -13.22 -16.06 -13.34
CA VAL A 177 -12.86 -15.27 -12.15
C VAL A 177 -13.92 -15.48 -11.08
N ALA A 178 -13.48 -15.94 -9.92
CA ALA A 178 -14.30 -16.06 -8.71
C ALA A 178 -13.74 -15.21 -7.57
N ALA A 179 -12.51 -14.72 -7.69
CA ALA A 179 -11.89 -13.94 -6.64
C ALA A 179 -10.84 -12.97 -7.18
N ALA A 180 -10.56 -11.91 -6.43
CA ALA A 180 -9.48 -10.98 -6.73
C ALA A 180 -8.95 -10.33 -5.45
N ALA A 181 -7.66 -10.03 -5.42
CA ALA A 181 -7.06 -9.25 -4.34
C ALA A 181 -5.80 -8.52 -4.82
N TRP A 182 -5.46 -7.43 -4.15
CA TRP A 182 -4.21 -6.70 -4.38
C TRP A 182 -3.19 -7.06 -3.29
N ASP A 183 -2.01 -7.54 -3.68
CA ASP A 183 -0.91 -7.77 -2.75
C ASP A 183 -0.10 -6.46 -2.57
N PRO A 184 -0.09 -5.86 -1.36
CA PRO A 184 0.69 -4.66 -1.08
C PRO A 184 2.21 -4.90 -1.04
N ALA A 185 2.68 -6.15 -0.84
CA ALA A 185 4.11 -6.45 -0.72
C ALA A 185 4.81 -6.40 -2.07
N ASP A 186 4.21 -7.01 -3.10
CA ASP A 186 4.79 -7.09 -4.43
C ASP A 186 4.15 -6.12 -5.44
N GLY A 187 3.02 -5.51 -5.07
CA GLY A 187 2.29 -4.57 -5.90
C GLY A 187 1.67 -5.22 -7.13
N GLN A 188 1.18 -6.45 -7.00
CA GLN A 188 0.46 -7.17 -8.04
C GLN A 188 -1.03 -7.32 -7.69
N LEU A 189 -1.83 -7.36 -8.76
CA LEU A 189 -3.23 -7.75 -8.71
C LEU A 189 -3.31 -9.25 -8.99
N TYR A 190 -3.97 -9.99 -8.11
CA TYR A 190 -4.20 -11.41 -8.25
C TYR A 190 -5.67 -11.68 -8.52
N ILE A 191 -5.93 -12.65 -9.38
CA ILE A 191 -7.26 -13.22 -9.59
C ILE A 191 -7.24 -14.71 -9.29
N GLY A 192 -8.31 -15.21 -8.69
CA GLY A 192 -8.54 -16.62 -8.37
C GLY A 192 -9.58 -17.23 -9.29
N ALA A 193 -9.33 -18.46 -9.72
CA ALA A 193 -10.23 -19.29 -10.50
C ALA A 193 -10.03 -20.77 -10.12
N ASP A 194 -11.09 -21.44 -9.70
CA ASP A 194 -11.07 -22.84 -9.25
C ASP A 194 -10.01 -23.09 -8.16
N SER A 195 -8.86 -23.68 -8.50
CA SER A 195 -7.74 -23.96 -7.59
C SER A 195 -6.47 -23.17 -7.92
N SER A 196 -6.58 -22.22 -8.86
CA SER A 196 -5.45 -21.48 -9.42
C SER A 196 -5.56 -19.99 -9.14
N LEU A 197 -4.40 -19.38 -8.89
CA LEU A 197 -4.21 -17.93 -8.88
C LEU A 197 -3.39 -17.52 -10.10
N TYR A 198 -3.65 -16.31 -10.56
CA TYR A 198 -2.92 -15.64 -11.63
C TYR A 198 -2.59 -14.24 -11.17
N SER A 199 -1.37 -13.77 -11.40
CA SER A 199 -1.16 -12.32 -11.43
C SER A 199 -1.84 -11.76 -12.66
N TYR A 200 -2.36 -10.55 -12.57
CA TYR A 200 -3.06 -9.87 -13.65
C TYR A 200 -2.59 -8.44 -13.77
N SER A 201 -2.24 -8.03 -14.99
CA SER A 201 -1.88 -6.65 -15.29
C SER A 201 -3.01 -6.01 -16.09
N TYR A 202 -3.75 -5.11 -15.45
CA TYR A 202 -4.80 -4.35 -16.13
C TYR A 202 -4.22 -3.48 -17.27
N ALA A 203 -3.03 -2.91 -17.09
CA ALA A 203 -2.45 -2.03 -18.12
C ALA A 203 -2.15 -2.75 -19.44
N THR A 204 -1.78 -4.03 -19.39
CA THR A 204 -1.43 -4.84 -20.57
C THR A 204 -2.50 -5.87 -20.92
N ASN A 205 -3.53 -6.01 -20.08
CA ASN A 205 -4.55 -7.06 -20.15
C ASN A 205 -3.97 -8.48 -20.24
N THR A 206 -2.97 -8.77 -19.42
CA THR A 206 -2.25 -10.06 -19.45
C THR A 206 -2.32 -10.78 -18.12
N LEU A 207 -2.46 -12.09 -18.19
CA LEU A 207 -2.32 -13.00 -17.05
C LEU A 207 -0.88 -13.51 -16.95
N GLY A 208 -0.40 -13.63 -15.71
CA GLY A 208 0.76 -14.44 -15.39
C GLY A 208 0.46 -15.93 -15.47
N PRO A 209 1.48 -16.78 -15.24
CA PRO A 209 1.28 -18.22 -15.16
C PRO A 209 0.38 -18.60 -13.98
N ALA A 210 -0.45 -19.63 -14.17
CA ALA A 210 -1.26 -20.22 -13.11
C ALA A 210 -0.36 -20.80 -12.00
N PHE A 211 -0.76 -20.66 -10.74
CA PHE A 211 -0.14 -21.36 -9.62
C PHE A 211 -1.16 -21.67 -8.53
N GLY A 212 -0.92 -22.74 -7.77
CA GLY A 212 -1.76 -23.12 -6.64
C GLY A 212 -1.24 -22.60 -5.30
N VAL A 213 -2.15 -22.51 -4.33
CA VAL A 213 -1.86 -22.15 -2.93
C VAL A 213 -2.30 -23.23 -1.92
N GLY A 214 -2.63 -24.42 -2.42
CA GLY A 214 -3.11 -25.54 -1.60
C GLY A 214 -4.58 -25.43 -1.17
N VAL A 215 -5.36 -24.56 -1.81
CA VAL A 215 -6.80 -24.39 -1.61
C VAL A 215 -7.53 -24.62 -2.94
N ASN A 216 -8.63 -25.38 -2.90
CA ASN A 216 -9.50 -25.61 -4.05
C ASN A 216 -10.80 -24.83 -3.89
N ASN A 217 -11.51 -24.58 -5.00
CA ASN A 217 -12.79 -23.86 -5.03
C ASN A 217 -12.69 -22.48 -4.38
N ILE A 218 -11.80 -21.65 -4.94
CA ILE A 218 -11.51 -20.31 -4.46
C ILE A 218 -12.66 -19.38 -4.83
N TYR A 219 -13.33 -18.81 -3.82
CA TYR A 219 -14.43 -17.85 -3.98
C TYR A 219 -14.08 -16.43 -3.52
N GLY A 220 -12.91 -16.23 -2.92
CA GLY A 220 -12.48 -14.92 -2.47
C GLY A 220 -11.03 -14.92 -2.00
N LEU A 221 -10.43 -13.74 -2.06
CA LEU A 221 -9.04 -13.51 -1.71
C LEU A 221 -8.96 -12.22 -0.90
N GLY A 222 -8.10 -12.20 0.12
CA GLY A 222 -7.80 -10.99 0.90
C GLY A 222 -6.39 -11.07 1.48
N PHE A 223 -5.56 -10.06 1.21
CA PHE A 223 -4.20 -10.00 1.74
C PHE A 223 -4.14 -9.23 3.06
N THR A 224 -3.28 -9.68 3.98
CA THR A 224 -2.86 -8.82 5.08
C THR A 224 -2.16 -7.56 4.55
N PRO A 225 -2.16 -6.44 5.28
CA PRO A 225 -1.54 -5.20 4.81
C PRO A 225 -0.04 -5.23 4.55
N ASP A 226 0.67 -6.21 5.11
CA ASP A 226 2.07 -6.48 4.81
C ASP A 226 2.27 -7.45 3.63
N GLY A 227 1.18 -7.99 3.06
CA GLY A 227 1.17 -8.93 1.94
C GLY A 227 1.72 -10.32 2.26
N ARG A 228 2.02 -10.60 3.54
CA ARG A 228 2.62 -11.86 3.93
C ARG A 228 1.64 -13.01 3.90
N ASP A 229 0.41 -12.76 4.34
CA ASP A 229 -0.61 -13.77 4.47
C ASP A 229 -1.74 -13.48 3.48
N LEU A 230 -2.19 -14.54 2.82
CA LEU A 230 -3.37 -14.54 1.97
C LEU A 230 -4.47 -15.32 2.67
N PHE A 231 -5.63 -14.70 2.81
CA PHE A 231 -6.87 -15.36 3.18
C PHE A 231 -7.64 -15.76 1.94
N VAL A 232 -8.07 -17.02 1.90
CA VAL A 232 -8.79 -17.62 0.79
C VAL A 232 -10.09 -18.19 1.32
N THR A 233 -11.21 -17.70 0.81
CA THR A 233 -12.52 -18.28 1.10
C THR A 233 -12.84 -19.39 0.11
N SER A 234 -13.60 -20.37 0.60
CA SER A 234 -14.07 -21.49 -0.20
C SER A 234 -15.42 -21.97 0.34
N PRO A 235 -16.26 -22.56 -0.51
CA PRO A 235 -17.57 -22.98 -0.10
C PRO A 235 -17.51 -24.13 0.93
N PRO A 236 -18.57 -24.28 1.74
CA PRO A 236 -19.68 -23.34 1.88
C PRO A 236 -19.25 -22.12 2.70
N ALA A 237 -18.70 -22.29 3.90
CA ALA A 237 -18.40 -21.18 4.80
C ALA A 237 -16.97 -21.24 5.35
N ARG A 238 -15.99 -21.55 4.49
CA ARG A 238 -14.61 -21.76 4.94
C ARG A 238 -13.73 -20.58 4.62
N ILE A 239 -12.76 -20.35 5.50
CA ILE A 239 -11.62 -19.49 5.22
C ILE A 239 -10.30 -20.19 5.57
N THR A 240 -9.33 -20.08 4.68
CA THR A 240 -7.99 -20.65 4.83
C THR A 240 -6.93 -19.57 4.78
N ARG A 241 -6.00 -19.57 5.73
CA ARG A 241 -4.79 -18.73 5.68
C ARG A 241 -3.67 -19.46 4.93
N VAL A 242 -3.01 -18.74 4.05
CA VAL A 242 -1.85 -19.18 3.29
C VAL A 242 -0.68 -18.24 3.60
N ASP A 243 0.48 -18.79 3.95
CA ASP A 243 1.74 -18.03 3.91
C ASP A 243 2.09 -17.81 2.44
N PHE A 244 1.88 -16.59 1.95
CA PHE A 244 1.93 -16.31 0.52
C PHE A 244 3.33 -16.47 -0.10
N PRO A 245 4.44 -16.08 0.58
CA PRO A 245 5.78 -16.31 0.05
C PRO A 245 6.10 -17.78 -0.22
N SER A 246 5.69 -18.69 0.66
CA SER A 246 5.87 -20.13 0.47
C SER A 246 4.71 -20.79 -0.29
N ARG A 247 3.56 -20.10 -0.40
CA ARG A 247 2.30 -20.58 -1.00
C ARG A 247 1.77 -21.84 -0.32
N THR A 248 1.95 -21.92 0.99
CA THR A 248 1.52 -23.06 1.79
C THR A 248 0.42 -22.68 2.75
N VAL A 249 -0.56 -23.57 2.90
CA VAL A 249 -1.59 -23.44 3.93
C VAL A 249 -0.92 -23.45 5.30
N VAL A 250 -1.25 -22.47 6.13
CA VAL A 250 -0.75 -22.40 7.51
C VAL A 250 -1.45 -23.50 8.32
N PRO A 251 -0.72 -24.39 9.02
CA PRO A 251 -1.34 -25.44 9.82
C PRO A 251 -2.33 -24.87 10.86
N GLY A 252 -3.51 -25.47 10.96
CA GLY A 252 -4.56 -25.06 11.90
C GLY A 252 -5.38 -23.83 11.48
N TRP A 253 -5.18 -23.30 10.27
CA TRP A 253 -5.84 -22.08 9.79
C TRP A 253 -6.89 -22.30 8.70
N THR A 254 -7.45 -23.50 8.59
CA THR A 254 -8.69 -23.72 7.81
C THR A 254 -9.86 -23.71 8.79
N LEU A 255 -10.64 -22.63 8.73
CA LEU A 255 -11.70 -22.33 9.69
C LEU A 255 -13.07 -22.51 9.03
N ASP A 256 -14.01 -23.08 9.78
CA ASP A 256 -15.42 -23.18 9.40
C ASP A 256 -16.23 -22.11 10.14
N LEU A 257 -16.85 -21.23 9.37
CA LEU A 257 -17.63 -20.09 9.87
C LEU A 257 -19.13 -20.38 9.92
N SER A 258 -19.58 -21.58 9.54
CA SER A 258 -21.00 -21.94 9.47
C SER A 258 -21.71 -21.83 10.81
N SER A 259 -21.04 -22.21 11.90
CA SER A 259 -21.59 -22.08 13.26
C SER A 259 -21.85 -20.63 13.67
N GLN A 260 -21.23 -19.66 12.98
CA GLN A 260 -21.41 -18.23 13.20
C GLN A 260 -22.40 -17.60 12.21
N GLY A 261 -23.06 -18.42 11.38
CA GLY A 261 -24.13 -18.02 10.50
C GLY A 261 -23.70 -17.65 9.08
N VAL A 262 -22.43 -17.77 8.70
CA VAL A 262 -22.00 -17.65 7.29
C VAL A 262 -22.44 -18.92 6.55
N LEU A 263 -23.05 -18.80 5.37
CA LEU A 263 -23.57 -19.96 4.63
C LEU A 263 -22.86 -20.15 3.28
N ASP A 264 -22.37 -19.06 2.68
CA ASP A 264 -21.61 -19.06 1.44
C ASP A 264 -20.52 -17.98 1.46
N ALA A 265 -19.33 -18.29 1.95
CA ALA A 265 -18.22 -17.35 2.07
C ALA A 265 -17.65 -16.99 0.68
N ARG A 266 -17.84 -15.74 0.27
CA ARG A 266 -17.35 -15.19 -1.01
C ARG A 266 -16.16 -14.25 -0.78
N GLY A 267 -16.31 -12.94 -0.83
CA GLY A 267 -15.24 -11.99 -0.53
C GLY A 267 -14.64 -12.10 0.88
N ALA A 268 -13.35 -11.73 1.00
CA ALA A 268 -12.65 -11.62 2.27
C ALA A 268 -11.76 -10.37 2.30
N GLU A 269 -11.72 -9.68 3.44
CA GLU A 269 -10.82 -8.55 3.67
C GLU A 269 -10.35 -8.54 5.12
N VAL A 270 -9.11 -8.09 5.35
CA VAL A 270 -8.59 -7.89 6.70
C VAL A 270 -8.51 -6.40 7.02
N VAL A 271 -9.29 -5.95 8.00
CA VAL A 271 -9.38 -4.55 8.41
C VAL A 271 -9.22 -4.45 9.91
N ASP A 272 -8.25 -3.68 10.38
CA ASP A 272 -7.99 -3.44 11.81
C ASP A 272 -7.97 -4.73 12.65
N ASP A 273 -7.15 -5.70 12.21
CA ASP A 273 -7.00 -7.03 12.82
C ASP A 273 -8.29 -7.88 12.86
N ARG A 274 -9.29 -7.52 12.06
CA ARG A 274 -10.55 -8.25 11.92
C ARG A 274 -10.69 -8.83 10.53
N LEU A 275 -11.35 -9.96 10.48
CA LEU A 275 -11.68 -10.62 9.23
C LEU A 275 -13.12 -10.28 8.82
N TRP A 276 -13.28 -9.72 7.64
CA TRP A 276 -14.56 -9.33 7.05
C TRP A 276 -14.88 -10.31 5.94
N ILE A 277 -16.05 -10.94 5.99
CA ILE A 277 -16.45 -12.00 5.07
C ILE A 277 -17.82 -11.68 4.51
N SER A 278 -17.99 -11.77 3.20
CA SER A 278 -19.31 -11.70 2.58
C SER A 278 -19.97 -13.06 2.54
N ASP A 279 -21.28 -13.05 2.69
CA ASP A 279 -22.14 -14.22 2.55
C ASP A 279 -22.92 -14.12 1.23
N GLY A 280 -22.64 -14.97 0.26
CA GLY A 280 -23.31 -15.03 -1.05
C GLY A 280 -24.55 -15.94 -1.09
N TYR A 281 -25.08 -16.36 0.06
CA TYR A 281 -26.09 -17.42 0.08
C TYR A 281 -27.51 -16.92 -0.28
N ASP A 282 -28.02 -17.36 -1.42
CA ASP A 282 -29.29 -16.88 -2.00
C ASP A 282 -30.57 -17.48 -1.38
N ALA A 283 -30.43 -18.57 -0.63
CA ALA A 283 -31.59 -19.34 -0.16
C ALA A 283 -32.00 -19.01 1.29
N ARG A 284 -31.63 -17.84 1.81
CA ARG A 284 -32.16 -17.35 3.09
C ARG A 284 -33.65 -17.03 2.98
N ALA A 285 -34.36 -17.14 4.09
CA ALA A 285 -35.76 -16.77 4.15
C ALA A 285 -35.95 -15.28 3.83
N ALA A 286 -37.06 -14.95 3.15
CA ALA A 286 -37.38 -13.56 2.84
C ALA A 286 -37.45 -12.70 4.12
N GLY A 287 -36.72 -11.58 4.12
CA GLY A 287 -36.64 -10.68 5.27
C GLY A 287 -35.58 -11.04 6.31
N ASP A 288 -34.82 -12.12 6.13
CA ASP A 288 -33.67 -12.44 6.98
C ASP A 288 -32.65 -11.28 6.96
N PRO A 289 -32.33 -10.65 8.11
CA PRO A 289 -31.37 -9.55 8.16
C PRO A 289 -29.93 -9.97 7.82
N LEU A 290 -29.63 -11.27 7.78
CA LEU A 290 -28.33 -11.81 7.39
C LEU A 290 -28.23 -12.08 5.88
N ALA A 291 -29.31 -11.90 5.12
CA ALA A 291 -29.27 -12.02 3.66
C ALA A 291 -28.20 -11.11 3.06
N HIS A 292 -27.21 -11.74 2.44
CA HIS A 292 -26.08 -11.12 1.77
C HIS A 292 -25.18 -10.25 2.65
N ALA A 293 -25.22 -10.46 3.97
CA ALA A 293 -24.56 -9.60 4.95
C ALA A 293 -23.02 -9.73 4.90
N VAL A 294 -22.34 -8.75 5.52
CA VAL A 294 -20.91 -8.88 5.83
C VAL A 294 -20.75 -9.30 7.28
N PHE A 295 -20.03 -10.38 7.52
CA PHE A 295 -19.71 -10.89 8.85
C PHE A 295 -18.31 -10.42 9.25
N ILE A 296 -18.20 -9.85 10.45
CA ILE A 296 -16.95 -9.28 10.96
C ILE A 296 -16.52 -10.09 12.18
N PHE A 297 -15.37 -10.75 12.07
CA PHE A 297 -14.82 -11.63 13.09
C PHE A 297 -13.58 -11.04 13.75
N SER A 298 -13.43 -11.27 15.04
CA SER A 298 -12.11 -11.31 15.66
C SER A 298 -11.49 -12.69 15.48
N LEU A 299 -10.17 -12.78 15.58
CA LEU A 299 -9.44 -14.05 15.42
C LEU A 299 -8.87 -14.57 16.75
N ASP A 300 -8.93 -13.77 17.83
CA ASP A 300 -8.39 -14.06 19.15
C ASP A 300 -9.46 -14.52 20.16
N GLY A 301 -10.69 -14.75 19.69
CA GLY A 301 -11.82 -15.12 20.54
C GLY A 301 -12.52 -13.93 21.22
N SER A 302 -12.02 -12.70 21.09
CA SER A 302 -12.58 -11.53 21.78
C SER A 302 -13.83 -10.98 21.07
N THR A 303 -14.86 -10.60 21.81
CA THR A 303 -16.02 -9.86 21.25
C THR A 303 -15.82 -8.34 21.32
N THR A 304 -14.86 -7.89 22.13
CA THR A 304 -14.54 -6.49 22.35
C THR A 304 -13.71 -5.96 21.18
N PRO A 305 -13.92 -4.72 20.70
CA PRO A 305 -12.93 -4.03 19.89
C PRO A 305 -11.55 -4.10 20.55
N PRO A 306 -10.47 -4.37 19.79
CA PRO A 306 -9.13 -4.33 20.35
C PRO A 306 -8.96 -2.98 21.05
N THR A 307 -8.77 -3.00 22.37
CA THR A 307 -8.63 -1.80 23.21
C THR A 307 -7.24 -1.17 23.12
N GLY A 308 -6.41 -1.61 22.17
CA GLY A 308 -5.21 -0.89 21.76
C GLY A 308 -5.60 0.32 20.89
N PRO A 309 -4.74 1.33 20.73
CA PRO A 309 -4.93 2.26 19.63
C PRO A 309 -4.98 1.42 18.36
N SER A 310 -6.16 1.42 17.69
CA SER A 310 -6.24 1.05 16.27
C SER A 310 -5.04 1.69 15.60
N PRO A 311 -4.22 0.97 14.80
CA PRO A 311 -3.21 1.65 14.02
C PRO A 311 -3.98 2.74 13.29
N THR A 312 -3.75 3.99 13.67
CA THR A 312 -4.40 5.11 13.00
C THR A 312 -4.06 4.88 11.54
N PRO A 313 -5.03 4.84 10.59
CA PRO A 313 -4.68 4.77 9.18
C PRO A 313 -3.58 5.81 9.02
N PRO A 314 -2.36 5.41 8.60
CA PRO A 314 -1.21 6.28 8.73
C PRO A 314 -1.63 7.63 8.16
N PRO A 315 -1.57 8.73 8.94
CA PRO A 315 -2.12 10.02 8.53
C PRO A 315 -1.68 10.23 7.10
N PRO A 316 -2.60 10.51 6.16
CA PRO A 316 -2.42 10.28 4.72
C PRO A 316 -0.99 10.61 4.40
N THR A 317 -0.18 9.57 4.22
CA THR A 317 1.25 9.82 4.08
C THR A 317 1.34 10.71 2.85
N ASP A 318 1.96 11.89 3.00
CA ASP A 318 2.50 12.70 1.91
C ASP A 318 3.61 11.91 1.17
N GLN A 319 3.47 10.59 1.07
CA GLN A 319 4.07 9.76 0.09
C GLN A 319 3.25 9.99 -1.17
N PRO A 320 3.82 10.69 -2.14
CA PRO A 320 3.05 10.96 -3.32
C PRO A 320 2.81 9.64 -4.06
N ARG A 321 1.59 9.50 -4.56
CA ARG A 321 1.08 8.31 -5.25
C ARG A 321 1.45 8.42 -6.74
N GLY A 322 1.99 7.35 -7.32
CA GLY A 322 2.49 7.30 -8.69
C GLY A 322 3.79 6.50 -8.81
N LYS A 323 4.15 6.05 -10.02
CA LYS A 323 5.44 5.37 -10.28
C LYS A 323 6.58 6.32 -9.89
N ASN A 324 7.53 5.84 -9.06
CA ASN A 324 8.73 6.61 -8.79
C ASN A 324 9.54 6.81 -10.08
N LEU A 325 9.73 8.07 -10.44
CA LEU A 325 10.45 8.50 -11.64
C LEU A 325 11.96 8.60 -11.41
N VAL A 326 12.41 8.51 -10.14
CA VAL A 326 13.82 8.43 -9.79
C VAL A 326 14.33 6.99 -9.97
N ALA A 327 15.28 6.79 -10.88
CA ALA A 327 15.94 5.49 -11.01
C ALA A 327 16.96 5.28 -9.88
N ASN A 328 17.03 4.03 -9.37
CA ASN A 328 17.99 3.65 -8.31
C ASN A 328 17.90 4.61 -7.10
N ASN A 329 16.68 4.87 -6.67
CA ASN A 329 16.32 5.75 -5.57
C ASN A 329 16.93 5.38 -4.21
N GLY A 330 17.22 4.10 -3.99
CA GLY A 330 17.87 3.58 -2.78
C GLY A 330 19.41 3.51 -2.86
N PHE A 331 20.02 4.00 -3.95
CA PHE A 331 21.48 3.98 -4.17
C PHE A 331 22.17 2.60 -4.11
N GLU A 332 21.42 1.50 -4.12
CA GLU A 332 21.95 0.14 -3.98
C GLU A 332 22.99 -0.20 -5.06
N LYS A 333 22.77 0.24 -6.30
CA LYS A 333 23.57 -0.17 -7.46
C LYS A 333 24.62 0.85 -7.87
N SER A 334 24.33 2.14 -7.76
CA SER A 334 25.27 3.21 -8.16
C SER A 334 24.89 4.59 -7.59
N LEU A 335 25.69 5.61 -7.91
CA LEU A 335 25.37 7.03 -7.69
C LEU A 335 25.04 7.77 -9.01
N LYS A 336 24.88 7.02 -10.11
CA LYS A 336 24.65 7.58 -11.44
C LYS A 336 23.39 8.44 -11.46
N GLY A 337 23.48 9.62 -12.08
CA GLY A 337 22.38 10.59 -12.15
C GLY A 337 22.37 11.59 -10.99
N TRP A 338 23.39 11.58 -10.11
CA TRP A 338 23.50 12.49 -8.97
C TRP A 338 24.83 13.26 -8.96
N ASP A 339 24.77 14.49 -8.48
CA ASP A 339 25.91 15.44 -8.38
C ASP A 339 25.96 16.05 -6.96
N SER A 340 27.15 16.03 -6.34
CA SER A 340 27.41 16.67 -5.03
C SER A 340 27.68 18.18 -5.13
N GLY A 341 27.97 18.67 -6.33
CA GLY A 341 28.49 20.01 -6.56
C GLY A 341 29.95 20.18 -6.08
N PRO A 342 30.51 21.39 -6.27
CA PRO A 342 31.94 21.60 -6.07
C PRO A 342 32.36 21.58 -4.60
N LYS A 343 33.59 21.09 -4.36
CA LYS A 343 34.22 21.02 -3.03
C LYS A 343 33.47 20.08 -2.07
N SER A 344 32.83 19.07 -2.63
CA SER A 344 32.09 18.02 -1.94
C SER A 344 32.23 16.69 -2.65
N ASP A 345 32.31 15.61 -1.87
CA ASP A 345 32.38 14.24 -2.39
C ASP A 345 30.99 13.59 -2.30
N LEU A 346 30.73 12.65 -3.21
CA LEU A 346 29.53 11.84 -3.27
C LEU A 346 29.91 10.37 -3.20
N ASP A 347 29.59 9.72 -2.09
CA ASP A 347 29.95 8.32 -1.83
C ASP A 347 28.74 7.46 -1.55
N ARG A 348 28.86 6.16 -1.86
CA ARG A 348 27.87 5.16 -1.47
C ARG A 348 28.28 4.48 -0.18
N VAL A 349 27.56 4.75 0.90
CA VAL A 349 27.85 4.25 2.26
C VAL A 349 26.94 3.10 2.65
N LYS A 350 27.28 2.36 3.71
CA LYS A 350 26.42 1.31 4.30
C LYS A 350 25.38 1.91 5.24
N GLY A 351 24.30 1.15 5.46
CA GLY A 351 23.27 1.46 6.46
C GLY A 351 22.24 2.43 5.92
N GLY A 352 21.61 2.07 4.79
CA GLY A 352 20.48 2.78 4.20
C GLY A 352 19.30 2.94 5.16
N HIS A 353 18.34 3.77 4.76
CA HIS A 353 17.01 3.79 5.34
C HIS A 353 16.26 2.53 4.95
N SER A 354 16.29 2.21 3.65
CA SER A 354 15.94 0.88 3.14
C SER A 354 17.18 0.21 2.57
N GLY A 355 17.12 -1.10 2.34
CA GLY A 355 18.23 -1.83 1.75
C GLY A 355 19.53 -1.75 2.57
N LYS A 356 20.67 -1.76 1.87
CA LYS A 356 22.02 -1.83 2.48
C LYS A 356 22.83 -0.56 2.26
N ARG A 357 22.43 0.32 1.34
CA ARG A 357 23.23 1.45 0.86
C ARG A 357 22.50 2.78 1.01
N ALA A 358 23.25 3.87 1.00
CA ALA A 358 22.75 5.25 0.90
C ALA A 358 23.79 6.12 0.20
N ALA A 359 23.37 7.29 -0.29
CA ALA A 359 24.29 8.32 -0.76
C ALA A 359 24.74 9.21 0.40
N ARG A 360 26.05 9.45 0.53
CA ARG A 360 26.63 10.44 1.44
C ARG A 360 27.18 11.60 0.62
N VAL A 361 26.78 12.81 0.97
CA VAL A 361 27.44 14.03 0.49
C VAL A 361 28.27 14.60 1.62
N GLU A 362 29.57 14.76 1.41
CA GLU A 362 30.49 15.31 2.41
C GLU A 362 31.20 16.57 1.92
N ARG A 363 31.41 17.54 2.81
CA ARG A 363 32.20 18.73 2.52
C ARG A 363 33.70 18.44 2.63
N THR A 364 34.44 18.59 1.54
CA THR A 364 35.88 18.29 1.55
C THR A 364 36.79 19.50 1.68
N LYS A 365 36.33 20.72 1.33
CA LYS A 365 37.16 21.94 1.41
C LYS A 365 36.41 23.16 1.95
N GLY A 366 36.96 23.79 3.00
CA GLY A 366 36.44 25.02 3.61
C GLY A 366 34.98 24.90 4.11
N LYS A 367 34.43 26.01 4.61
CA LYS A 367 33.01 26.11 4.97
C LYS A 367 32.19 26.46 3.74
N GLY A 368 31.06 25.79 3.51
CA GLY A 368 30.26 26.03 2.31
C GLY A 368 28.98 25.23 2.19
N LYS A 369 28.40 25.20 1.00
CA LYS A 369 27.21 24.41 0.67
C LYS A 369 27.61 22.96 0.40
N ILE A 370 26.82 22.01 0.89
CA ILE A 370 26.78 20.64 0.39
C ILE A 370 25.41 20.39 -0.25
N GLN A 371 25.38 19.67 -1.37
CA GLN A 371 24.17 19.46 -2.14
C GLN A 371 24.13 18.04 -2.70
N LEU A 372 22.94 17.47 -2.81
CA LEU A 372 22.67 16.32 -3.68
C LEU A 372 21.67 16.79 -4.73
N LYS A 373 21.94 16.58 -6.01
CA LYS A 373 21.13 17.09 -7.12
C LYS A 373 21.08 16.07 -8.25
N ASP A 374 19.92 15.89 -8.86
CA ASP A 374 19.81 15.05 -10.05
C ASP A 374 20.41 15.75 -11.29
N VAL A 375 21.22 15.02 -12.05
CA VAL A 375 21.87 15.51 -13.27
C VAL A 375 22.00 14.40 -14.32
N PRO A 376 21.36 14.54 -15.51
CA PRO A 376 20.27 15.47 -15.78
C PRO A 376 19.07 15.19 -14.85
N GLY A 377 18.09 16.10 -14.81
CA GLY A 377 16.86 15.86 -14.05
C GLY A 377 16.14 14.60 -14.53
N TRP A 378 15.57 13.82 -13.61
CA TRP A 378 14.92 12.54 -13.94
C TRP A 378 13.66 12.69 -14.79
N VAL A 379 12.99 13.85 -14.71
CA VAL A 379 11.83 14.20 -15.54
C VAL A 379 12.27 15.27 -16.53
N THR A 380 12.42 14.89 -17.79
CA THR A 380 12.84 15.79 -18.88
C THR A 380 11.67 16.49 -19.55
N THR A 381 10.47 15.90 -19.46
CA THR A 381 9.20 16.48 -19.92
C THR A 381 8.14 16.26 -18.85
N THR A 382 7.58 17.34 -18.32
CA THR A 382 6.51 17.32 -17.32
C THR A 382 5.17 16.99 -17.96
N ALA A 383 4.29 16.35 -17.20
CA ALA A 383 2.87 16.22 -17.53
C ALA A 383 2.04 17.15 -16.65
N THR A 384 0.76 17.32 -17.00
CA THR A 384 -0.19 18.10 -16.19
C THR A 384 -0.40 17.41 -14.85
N GLY A 385 -0.29 18.17 -13.76
CA GLY A 385 -0.56 17.67 -12.41
C GLY A 385 0.40 18.24 -11.39
N THR A 386 0.51 17.56 -10.25
CA THR A 386 1.41 17.95 -9.16
C THR A 386 2.49 16.91 -9.01
N TYR A 387 3.75 17.33 -9.15
CA TYR A 387 4.87 16.47 -8.83
C TYR A 387 5.27 16.64 -7.39
N THR A 388 5.55 15.54 -6.72
CA THR A 388 6.02 15.57 -5.33
C THR A 388 7.31 14.77 -5.22
N ALA A 389 8.30 15.41 -4.61
CA ALA A 389 9.59 14.80 -4.32
C ALA A 389 9.68 14.46 -2.82
N THR A 390 10.18 13.27 -2.50
CA THR A 390 10.51 12.89 -1.12
C THR A 390 11.94 12.40 -1.01
N MET A 391 12.52 12.50 0.18
CA MET A 391 13.85 11.96 0.47
C MET A 391 13.94 11.61 1.95
N TRP A 392 14.52 10.46 2.28
CA TRP A 392 14.94 10.16 3.64
C TRP A 392 16.36 10.66 3.85
N VAL A 393 16.59 11.41 4.92
CA VAL A 393 17.89 12.03 5.21
C VAL A 393 18.31 11.81 6.65
N ARG A 394 19.62 11.72 6.90
CA ARG A 394 20.21 11.75 8.24
C ARG A 394 21.58 12.44 8.22
N SER A 395 22.08 12.81 9.38
CA SER A 395 23.45 13.31 9.53
C SER A 395 23.93 13.14 10.97
N THR A 396 25.25 13.02 11.13
CA THR A 396 25.88 13.16 12.45
C THR A 396 25.88 14.61 12.95
N ASP A 397 25.67 15.59 12.05
CA ASP A 397 25.49 17.01 12.36
C ASP A 397 24.03 17.36 12.57
N THR A 398 23.58 17.26 13.82
CA THR A 398 22.18 17.48 14.21
C THR A 398 21.78 18.96 14.35
N LYS A 399 22.73 19.89 14.13
CA LYS A 399 22.48 21.33 14.16
C LYS A 399 22.10 21.89 12.79
N SER A 400 22.36 21.15 11.73
CA SER A 400 22.12 21.57 10.35
C SER A 400 20.67 21.32 9.92
N THR A 401 20.17 22.19 9.04
CA THR A 401 18.87 22.02 8.37
C THR A 401 19.12 21.72 6.89
N LEU A 402 18.53 20.63 6.41
CA LEU A 402 18.50 20.28 5.00
C LEU A 402 17.27 20.90 4.34
N LYS A 403 17.43 21.42 3.13
CA LYS A 403 16.33 21.92 2.30
C LYS A 403 16.19 21.03 1.07
N LEU A 404 15.06 20.31 0.96
CA LEU A 404 14.65 19.64 -0.27
C LEU A 404 13.95 20.65 -1.16
N ARG A 405 14.33 20.71 -2.43
CA ARG A 405 13.83 21.66 -3.42
C ARG A 405 13.43 20.90 -4.68
N LEU A 406 12.25 21.23 -5.20
CA LEU A 406 11.77 20.82 -6.52
C LEU A 406 11.61 22.06 -7.40
N ARG A 407 12.16 22.03 -8.61
CA ARG A 407 12.10 23.13 -9.59
C ARG A 407 11.50 22.65 -10.90
N GLU A 408 10.63 23.47 -11.48
CA GLU A 408 10.21 23.36 -12.87
C GLU A 408 11.11 24.25 -13.73
N LEU A 409 11.68 23.69 -14.78
CA LEU A 409 12.67 24.32 -15.64
C LEU A 409 12.16 24.40 -17.08
N GLN A 410 12.20 25.58 -17.69
CA GLN A 410 12.01 25.76 -19.13
C GLN A 410 13.35 26.16 -19.75
N SER A 411 13.90 25.32 -20.63
CA SER A 411 15.21 25.56 -21.27
C SER A 411 16.32 25.93 -20.27
N GLY A 412 16.35 25.23 -19.13
CA GLY A 412 17.33 25.44 -18.04
C GLY A 412 17.02 26.61 -17.09
N LYS A 413 16.07 27.50 -17.42
CA LYS A 413 15.62 28.59 -16.54
C LYS A 413 14.53 28.10 -15.59
N THR A 414 14.59 28.52 -14.33
CA THR A 414 13.57 28.17 -13.33
C THR A 414 12.28 28.92 -13.58
N LEU A 415 11.20 28.18 -13.85
CA LEU A 415 9.84 28.70 -14.01
C LEU A 415 9.09 28.71 -12.68
N ALA A 416 9.19 27.62 -11.92
CA ALA A 416 8.59 27.50 -10.60
C ALA A 416 9.51 26.76 -9.63
N THR A 417 9.35 27.00 -8.33
CA THR A 417 10.17 26.35 -7.28
C THR A 417 9.37 26.20 -5.99
N LYS A 418 9.50 25.04 -5.37
CA LYS A 418 9.08 24.80 -3.99
C LYS A 418 10.23 24.22 -3.18
N VAL A 419 10.23 24.54 -1.88
CA VAL A 419 11.28 24.15 -0.93
C VAL A 419 10.63 23.70 0.37
N SER A 420 11.11 22.59 0.92
CA SER A 420 10.72 22.09 2.24
C SER A 420 11.96 21.86 3.11
N PRO A 421 12.02 22.42 4.34
CA PRO A 421 13.12 22.19 5.26
C PRO A 421 12.89 20.95 6.16
N VAL A 422 13.97 20.28 6.54
CA VAL A 422 13.98 19.26 7.60
C VAL A 422 15.22 19.43 8.48
N LYS A 423 15.04 19.36 9.80
CA LYS A 423 16.17 19.36 10.74
C LYS A 423 16.87 18.02 10.66
N LEU A 424 18.18 18.02 10.46
CA LEU A 424 18.94 16.77 10.39
C LEU A 424 19.07 16.15 11.77
N THR A 425 18.96 14.83 11.83
CA THR A 425 19.19 14.05 13.05
C THR A 425 20.07 12.84 12.72
N LYS A 426 20.58 12.15 13.76
CA LYS A 426 21.30 10.89 13.57
C LYS A 426 20.39 9.76 13.05
N LYS A 427 19.07 9.88 13.26
CA LYS A 427 18.06 8.96 12.74
C LYS A 427 17.59 9.45 11.36
N TRP A 428 17.08 8.54 10.56
CA TRP A 428 16.46 8.88 9.30
C TRP A 428 15.23 9.76 9.51
N SER A 429 15.07 10.77 8.68
CA SER A 429 13.94 11.70 8.71
C SER A 429 13.48 11.96 7.27
N LYS A 430 12.19 11.79 7.01
CA LYS A 430 11.61 12.04 5.69
C LYS A 430 11.37 13.53 5.50
N VAL A 431 11.66 14.03 4.31
CA VAL A 431 11.27 15.35 3.82
C VAL A 431 10.48 15.22 2.53
N SER A 432 9.43 16.03 2.37
CA SER A 432 8.54 16.03 1.22
C SER A 432 8.34 17.45 0.69
N VAL A 433 8.25 17.61 -0.63
CA VAL A 433 7.93 18.88 -1.30
C VAL A 433 7.09 18.62 -2.55
N ALA A 434 5.96 19.31 -2.68
CA ALA A 434 5.07 19.24 -3.84
C ALA A 434 5.16 20.51 -4.70
N LEU A 435 5.09 20.35 -6.02
CA LEU A 435 5.11 21.41 -7.03
C LEU A 435 4.07 21.12 -8.12
N LYS A 436 3.07 21.99 -8.23
CA LYS A 436 2.12 21.99 -9.36
C LYS A 436 2.83 22.51 -10.61
N ILE A 437 2.69 21.81 -11.73
CA ILE A 437 3.32 22.18 -13.00
C ILE A 437 2.61 23.37 -13.63
N THR A 438 3.40 24.34 -14.05
CA THR A 438 2.94 25.59 -14.66
C THR A 438 2.76 25.42 -16.17
N ARG A 439 3.66 24.69 -16.84
CA ARG A 439 3.67 24.51 -18.30
C ARG A 439 3.97 23.05 -18.66
N PRO A 440 2.99 22.15 -18.58
CA PRO A 440 3.18 20.75 -18.94
C PRO A 440 3.57 20.58 -20.41
N GLY A 441 4.29 19.52 -20.73
CA GLY A 441 4.71 19.15 -22.08
C GLY A 441 5.97 19.87 -22.61
N ALA A 442 6.41 20.95 -21.94
CA ALA A 442 7.53 21.78 -22.40
C ALA A 442 8.57 22.12 -21.31
N THR A 443 8.42 21.58 -20.10
CA THR A 443 9.32 21.84 -18.97
C THR A 443 9.90 20.55 -18.39
N ALA A 444 11.03 20.66 -17.72
CA ALA A 444 11.71 19.57 -17.00
C ALA A 444 11.64 19.81 -15.49
N LEU A 445 11.94 18.79 -14.68
CA LEU A 445 12.09 18.95 -13.23
C LEU A 445 13.52 18.77 -12.78
N GLN A 446 13.84 19.39 -11.64
CA GLN A 446 15.08 19.15 -10.92
C GLN A 446 14.83 19.03 -9.42
N VAL A 447 15.35 17.95 -8.84
CA VAL A 447 15.34 17.66 -7.42
C VAL A 447 16.69 18.02 -6.81
N SER A 448 16.69 18.76 -5.70
CA SER A 448 17.92 19.00 -4.95
C SER A 448 17.72 19.05 -3.45
N ALA A 449 18.62 18.40 -2.71
CA ALA A 449 18.76 18.53 -1.27
C ALA A 449 19.99 19.38 -0.95
N THR A 450 19.90 20.30 0.02
CA THR A 450 21.00 21.23 0.30
C THR A 450 21.13 21.54 1.79
N VAL A 451 22.37 21.54 2.29
CA VAL A 451 22.74 22.13 3.58
C VAL A 451 23.71 23.30 3.32
N LYS A 452 23.46 24.45 3.94
CA LYS A 452 24.33 25.63 3.84
C LYS A 452 25.29 25.69 5.02
N GLY A 453 26.48 26.26 4.80
CA GLY A 453 27.43 26.56 5.88
C GLY A 453 28.07 25.33 6.54
N ALA A 454 28.05 24.18 5.88
CA ALA A 454 28.72 22.96 6.30
C ALA A 454 30.25 23.18 6.36
N ALA A 455 30.87 22.93 7.51
CA ALA A 455 32.33 22.93 7.65
C ALA A 455 32.93 21.68 6.98
N LYS A 456 34.25 21.67 6.75
CA LYS A 456 34.96 20.48 6.24
C LYS A 456 34.65 19.26 7.14
N GLY A 457 34.38 18.11 6.52
CA GLY A 457 34.01 16.86 7.19
C GLY A 457 32.54 16.76 7.59
N LYS A 458 31.73 17.81 7.36
CA LYS A 458 30.27 17.73 7.59
C LYS A 458 29.60 17.10 6.39
N SER A 459 28.66 16.19 6.67
CA SER A 459 27.98 15.40 5.65
C SER A 459 26.51 15.21 5.96
N PHE A 460 25.73 14.77 4.98
CA PHE A 460 24.43 14.13 5.20
C PHE A 460 24.35 12.87 4.35
N ASP A 461 23.59 11.90 4.83
CA ASP A 461 23.20 10.72 4.07
C ASP A 461 21.78 10.94 3.53
N ALA A 462 21.52 10.45 2.32
CA ALA A 462 20.23 10.47 1.66
C ALA A 462 19.91 9.08 1.13
N ASP A 463 18.64 8.70 1.22
CA ASP A 463 18.13 7.43 0.74
C ASP A 463 16.65 7.53 0.35
N ASP A 464 16.14 6.50 -0.34
CA ASP A 464 14.74 6.35 -0.74
C ASP A 464 14.15 7.61 -1.40
N VAL A 465 14.88 8.14 -2.39
CA VAL A 465 14.44 9.36 -3.09
C VAL A 465 13.24 9.07 -3.99
N SER A 466 12.14 9.78 -3.81
CA SER A 466 10.97 9.64 -4.69
C SER A 466 10.73 10.92 -5.47
N LEU A 467 10.27 10.78 -6.70
CA LEU A 467 9.63 11.82 -7.49
C LEU A 467 8.48 11.17 -8.23
N VAL A 468 7.26 11.62 -7.99
CA VAL A 468 6.08 11.07 -8.67
C VAL A 468 5.17 12.20 -9.12
N LEU A 469 4.35 11.90 -10.12
CA LEU A 469 3.22 12.72 -10.56
C LEU A 469 1.95 12.19 -9.90
N GLY A 470 1.15 13.08 -9.32
CA GLY A 470 -0.20 12.81 -8.84
C GLY A 470 -1.22 13.85 -9.25
#